data_AF-A0A0Q4JNX1-F1
#
_entry.id   AF-A0A0Q4JNX1-F1
#
_cell.length_a   1.000
_cell.length_b   1.000
_cell.length_c   1.000
_cell.angle_alpha   90.00
_cell.angle_beta   90.00
_cell.angle_gamma   90.00
#
_symmetry.space_group_name_H-M   'P 1'
#
loop_
_entity.id
_entity.type
_entity.pdbx_description
1 polymer ?
#
loop_
_entity_poly.entity_id
_entity_poly.type
_entity_poly.pdbx_seq_one_letter_code
_entity_poly.pdbx_strand_id
1 'polypeptide(L)' 'MITLPTTKELVASIDAFLDRHSMRPTRFGRDATGEPQLIDSLRNGRSPSLDTAGRITRFMAKRDAEAAATPAEQKEAA' A
#
# COMPACT_ATOMS: atom_id res chain seq x y z
N MET A 1 -8.56 22.85 -6.32
CA MET A 1 -7.78 22.72 -5.08
C MET A 1 -7.27 21.30 -5.00
N ILE A 2 -5.97 21.09 -5.21
CA ILE A 2 -5.37 19.74 -5.10
C ILE A 2 -4.98 19.61 -3.64
N THR A 3 -5.83 18.99 -2.82
CA THR A 3 -5.50 18.75 -1.42
C THR A 3 -4.30 17.82 -1.39
N LEU A 4 -3.21 18.22 -0.75
CA LEU A 4 -2.10 17.30 -0.48
C LEU A 4 -2.70 16.15 0.35
N PRO A 5 -2.68 14.90 -0.14
CA PRO A 5 -3.27 13.79 0.60
C PRO A 5 -2.54 13.69 1.94
N THR A 6 -3.25 14.01 3.01
CA THR A 6 -2.73 13.84 4.37
C THR A 6 -2.32 12.39 4.59
N THR A 7 -1.38 12.13 5.49
CA THR A 7 -0.92 10.77 5.83
C THR A 7 -2.08 9.80 6.05
N LYS A 8 -3.20 10.28 6.59
CA LYS A 8 -4.42 9.51 6.81
C LYS A 8 -5.10 9.02 5.52
N GLU A 9 -5.13 9.82 4.46
CA GLU A 9 -5.68 9.45 3.15
C GLU A 9 -4.81 8.40 2.46
N LEU A 10 -3.49 8.53 2.61
CA LEU A 10 -2.54 7.53 2.12
C LEU A 10 -2.73 6.20 2.84
N VAL A 11 -2.84 6.22 4.18
CA VAL A 11 -3.13 5.02 4.97
C VAL A 11 -4.48 4.41 4.58
N ALA A 12 -5.52 5.20 4.38
CA ALA A 12 -6.84 4.70 3.95
C ALA A 12 -6.78 4.04 2.56
N SER A 13 -6.06 4.64 1.62
CA SER A 13 -5.86 4.06 0.28
C SER A 13 -5.09 2.73 0.35
N ILE A 14 -4.06 2.67 1.22
CA ILE A 14 -3.32 1.43 1.47
C ILE A 14 -4.23 0.39 2.13
N ASP A 15 -5.02 0.76 3.13
CA ASP A 15 -5.93 -0.15 3.85
C ASP A 15 -6.97 -0.77 2.89
N ALA A 16 -7.58 0.04 2.01
CA ALA A 16 -8.49 -0.43 0.96
C ALA A 16 -7.80 -1.36 -0.05
N PHE A 17 -6.53 -1.09 -0.39
CA PHE A 17 -5.74 -1.97 -1.24
C PHE A 17 -5.41 -3.30 -0.55
N LEU A 18 -5.06 -3.26 0.74
CA LEU A 18 -4.78 -4.46 1.53
C LEU A 18 -6.02 -5.33 1.70
N ASP A 19 -7.20 -4.74 1.88
CA ASP A 19 -8.48 -5.45 1.93
C ASP A 19 -8.77 -6.18 0.60
N ARG A 20 -8.68 -5.47 -0.53
CA ARG A 20 -8.85 -6.06 -1.87
C ARG A 20 -7.89 -7.21 -2.16
N HIS A 21 -6.65 -7.10 -1.70
CA HIS A 21 -5.62 -8.11 -1.93
C HIS A 21 -5.50 -9.12 -0.78
N SER A 22 -6.31 -9.00 0.29
CA SER A 22 -6.17 -9.76 1.54
C SER A 22 -4.71 -9.87 2.03
N MET A 23 -3.94 -8.78 1.88
CA MET A 23 -2.51 -8.76 2.13
C MET A 23 -2.20 -8.16 3.50
N ARG A 24 -1.22 -8.74 4.21
CA ARG A 24 -0.79 -8.21 5.51
C ARG A 24 -0.01 -6.89 5.32
N PRO A 25 -0.25 -5.86 6.14
CA PRO A 25 0.44 -4.57 6.04
C PRO A 25 1.97 -4.69 6.20
N THR A 26 2.42 -5.59 7.07
CA THR A 26 3.86 -5.90 7.24
C THR A 26 4.50 -6.50 5.99
N ARG A 27 3.74 -7.25 5.20
CA ARG A 27 4.22 -7.82 3.93
C ARG A 27 4.30 -6.73 2.86
N PHE A 28 3.29 -5.87 2.79
CA PHE A 28 3.27 -4.72 1.89
C PHE A 28 4.45 -3.78 2.13
N GLY A 29 4.72 -3.39 3.39
CA GLY A 29 5.85 -2.52 3.70
C GLY A 29 7.20 -3.12 3.26
N ARG A 30 7.36 -4.43 3.47
CA ARG A 30 8.56 -5.15 3.01
C ARG A 30 8.67 -5.23 1.48
N ASP A 31 7.57 -5.44 0.76
CA ASP A 31 7.55 -5.58 -0.70
C ASP A 31 7.66 -4.23 -1.42
N ALA A 32 7.07 -3.17 -0.85
CA ALA A 32 7.04 -1.83 -1.43
C ALA A 32 8.31 -1.02 -1.12
N THR A 33 8.79 -1.04 0.13
CA THR A 33 9.92 -0.20 0.57
C THR A 33 11.07 -0.97 1.20
N GLY A 34 10.88 -2.25 1.52
CA GLY A 34 11.82 -3.04 2.32
C GLY A 34 11.61 -2.92 3.84
N GLU A 35 10.69 -2.06 4.28
CA GLU A 35 10.44 -1.75 5.69
C GLU A 35 9.08 -2.29 6.15
N PRO A 36 9.03 -3.37 6.95
CA PRO A 36 7.76 -3.97 7.38
C PRO A 36 6.96 -3.07 8.33
N GLN A 37 7.61 -2.15 9.06
CA GLN A 37 6.96 -1.20 9.98
C GLN A 37 6.54 0.11 9.31
N LEU A 38 6.60 0.20 7.98
CA LEU A 38 6.27 1.42 7.26
C LEU A 38 4.84 1.89 7.55
N ILE A 39 3.86 0.99 7.43
CA ILE A 39 2.44 1.31 7.62
C ILE A 39 2.14 1.64 9.08
N ASP A 40 2.78 0.92 10.01
CA ASP A 40 2.65 1.19 11.45
C ASP A 40 3.18 2.59 11.79
N SER A 41 4.34 2.95 11.21
CA SER A 41 4.90 4.30 11.32
C SER A 41 3.97 5.36 10.72
N LEU A 42 3.37 5.08 9.56
CA LEU A 42 2.40 5.98 8.91
C LEU A 42 1.12 6.14 9.74
N ARG A 43 0.62 5.07 10.35
CA ARG A 43 -0.50 5.10 11.32
C ARG A 43 -0.14 5.89 12.56
N ASN A 44 1.10 5.80 13.02
CA ASN A 44 1.59 6.52 14.19
C ASN A 44 1.88 8.02 13.91
N GLY A 45 1.51 8.52 12.72
CA GLY A 45 1.66 9.94 12.37
C GLY A 45 3.03 10.31 11.81
N ARG A 46 3.91 9.35 11.50
CA ARG A 46 5.15 9.63 10.77
C ARG A 46 4.80 10.15 9.39
N SER A 47 5.39 11.28 9.01
CA SER A 47 5.23 11.81 7.65
C SER A 47 6.01 10.92 6.67
N PRO A 48 5.35 10.27 5.69
CA PRO A 48 6.07 9.58 4.63
C PRO A 48 6.92 10.61 3.89
N SER A 49 8.19 10.29 3.66
CA SER A 49 8.98 11.07 2.70
C SER A 49 8.39 10.89 1.30
N LEU A 50 8.60 11.88 0.42
CA LEU A 50 8.21 11.79 -0.99
C LEU A 50 8.74 10.51 -1.67
N ASP A 51 9.95 10.06 -1.29
CA ASP A 51 10.53 8.80 -1.75
C ASP A 51 9.65 7.58 -1.37
N THR A 52 9.19 7.54 -0.12
CA THR A 52 8.28 6.51 0.39
C THR A 52 6.97 6.53 -0.39
N ALA A 53 6.35 7.70 -0.55
CA ALA A 53 5.11 7.83 -1.30
C ALA A 53 5.28 7.37 -2.75
N GLY A 54 6.39 7.73 -3.40
CA GLY A 54 6.71 7.28 -4.76
C GLY A 54 6.84 5.77 -4.88
N ARG A 55 7.52 5.11 -3.92
CA ARG A 55 7.63 3.64 -3.88
C ARG A 55 6.27 2.98 -3.70
N ILE A 56 5.44 3.46 -2.77
CA ILE A 56 4.09 2.93 -2.52
C ILE A 56 3.23 3.06 -3.78
N THR A 57 3.21 4.24 -4.41
CA THR A 57 2.43 4.47 -5.64
C THR A 57 2.88 3.55 -6.78
N ARG A 58 4.19 3.42 -7.00
CA ARG A 58 4.74 2.53 -8.04
C ARG A 58 4.43 1.06 -7.73
N PHE A 59 4.46 0.67 -6.46
CA PHE A 59 4.13 -0.67 -6.02
C PHE A 59 2.65 -0.99 -6.25
N MET A 60 1.74 -0.09 -5.85
CA MET A 60 0.31 -0.24 -6.10
C MET A 60 0.00 -0.32 -7.59
N ALA A 61 0.59 0.56 -8.42
CA ALA A 61 0.39 0.53 -9.87
C ALA A 61 0.89 -0.79 -10.50
N LYS A 62 2.05 -1.30 -10.05
CA LYS A 62 2.56 -2.59 -10.51
C LYS A 62 1.62 -3.73 -10.13
N ARG A 63 1.15 -3.76 -8.87
CA ARG A 63 0.25 -4.82 -8.39
C ARG A 63 -1.14 -4.76 -9.02
N ASP A 64 -1.66 -3.57 -9.28
CA ASP A 64 -2.91 -3.37 -10.02
C ASP A 64 -2.78 -3.88 -11.46
N ALA A 65 -1.66 -3.57 -12.14
CA ALA A 65 -1.36 -4.10 -13.46
C ALA A 65 -1.20 -5.64 -13.46
N GLU A 66 -0.55 -6.22 -12.44
CA GLU A 66 -0.42 -7.67 -12.28
C GLU A 66 -1.79 -8.33 -11.96
N ALA A 67 -2.61 -7.70 -11.11
CA ALA A 67 -3.96 -8.19 -10.81
C ALA A 67 -4.91 -8.07 -12.01
N ALA A 68 -4.77 -7.03 -12.84
CA ALA A 68 -5.52 -6.87 -14.07
C ALA A 68 -5.08 -7.88 -15.15
N ALA A 69 -3.80 -8.29 -15.15
CA ALA A 69 -3.27 -9.29 -16.07
C ALA A 69 -3.63 -10.74 -15.69
N THR A 70 -3.85 -11.01 -14.40
CA THR A 70 -4.38 -12.28 -13.89
C THR A 70 -5.59 -12.04 -13.00
N PRO A 71 -6.82 -11.99 -13.56
CA PRO A 71 -8.06 -11.92 -12.78
C PRO A 71 -8.41 -13.22 -12.02
N ALA A 72 -7.47 -14.13 -11.79
CA ALA A 72 -7.68 -15.38 -11.06
C ALA A 72 -6.60 -15.54 -10.00
N GLU A 73 -6.98 -16.04 -8.82
CA GLU A 73 -6.11 -16.47 -7.70
C GLU A 73 -5.79 -15.46 -6.57
N GLN A 74 -6.66 -14.50 -6.28
CA GLN A 74 -6.67 -13.83 -4.96
C GLN A 74 -7.89 -14.24 -4.14
N LYS A 75 -8.03 -15.56 -3.96
CA LYS A 75 -8.99 -16.16 -3.03
C LYS A 75 -8.51 -17.55 -2.60
N GLU A 76 -7.40 -17.62 -1.86
CA GLU A 76 -7.08 -18.84 -1.11
C GLU A 76 -6.33 -18.49 0.18
N ALA A 77 -7.10 -18.35 1.26
CA ALA A 77 -6.73 -18.68 2.63
C ALA A 77 -8.00 -18.51 3.48
N ALA A 78 -8.91 -19.47 3.33
CA ALA A 78 -9.94 -19.78 4.32
C ALA A 78 -9.34 -20.77 5.34
#